data_AF-A0A3B9SZW7-F1
#
_entry.id   AF-A0A3B9SZW7-F1
#
_cell.length_a   1.000
_cell.length_b   1.000
_cell.length_c   1.000
_cell.angle_alpha   90.00
_cell.angle_beta   90.00
_cell.angle_gamma   90.00
#
_symmetry.space_group_name_H-M   'P 1'
#
loop_
_entity.id
_entity.type
_entity.pdbx_description
1 polymer ?
#
loop_
_entity_poly.entity_id
_entity_poly.type
_entity_poly.pdbx_seq_one_letter_code
_entity_poly.pdbx_strand_id
1 'polypeptide(L)'
;MSEQENRKPAAGAKKPAAKKPVQRPAVRKTAPKQPEHGKLYDVLNAQPKPEEAPQTPVRNVMLRNAVTGMILTVLSCIGIWSLVQQGRNYYQQKRAEDPYQSAMTQCILPLAVMDAHSFASPDDLSDEAFLTAAIWAFITDGGLADYPSETDLCTVPAKTIIAAGNARFGTNRTPTCQTIGFTDSIRFYFDAEQKAYLLPSDPKYFGYLPDITSYTEKDGIYTVHASYRPEQPSWYPSEAPIVRETIYTLTQSGSTWQILSLDTGEPEAESTAEPAETTTATTKKATKN
;
A
#
# COMPACT_ATOMS: atom_id res chain seq x y z
N MET A 1 -42.66 -46.49 5.77
CA MET A 1 -41.69 -47.07 4.83
C MET A 1 -40.34 -46.49 5.24
N SER A 2 -39.56 -47.16 6.09
CA SER A 2 -38.96 -48.51 5.91
C SER A 2 -37.80 -48.45 4.92
N GLU A 3 -36.61 -48.99 5.19
CA GLU A 3 -36.02 -49.65 6.37
C GLU A 3 -34.48 -49.35 6.29
N GLN A 4 -33.70 -49.19 7.39
CA GLN A 4 -32.95 -50.25 8.11
C GLN A 4 -31.92 -51.00 7.19
N GLU A 5 -30.71 -51.41 7.61
CA GLU A 5 -30.17 -51.66 8.94
C GLU A 5 -28.62 -51.90 8.94
N ASN A 6 -27.95 -51.67 10.08
CA ASN A 6 -26.72 -52.36 10.57
C ASN A 6 -25.35 -52.11 9.88
N ARG A 7 -24.19 -52.27 10.56
CA ARG A 7 -23.89 -52.98 11.83
C ARG A 7 -22.68 -52.40 12.60
N LYS A 8 -22.81 -52.22 13.92
CA LYS A 8 -21.72 -52.31 14.96
C LYS A 8 -21.62 -53.80 15.42
N PRO A 9 -20.79 -54.29 16.39
CA PRO A 9 -19.90 -53.67 17.41
C PRO A 9 -18.41 -54.05 17.15
N ALA A 10 -17.41 -54.15 18.05
CA ALA A 10 -17.25 -54.01 19.52
C ALA A 10 -15.81 -53.47 19.83
N ALA A 11 -15.59 -52.62 20.84
CA ALA A 11 -15.24 -52.93 22.24
C ALA A 11 -13.96 -53.79 22.45
N GLY A 12 -12.92 -53.20 23.06
CA GLY A 12 -11.68 -53.88 23.45
C GLY A 12 -10.76 -53.01 24.29
N ALA A 13 -10.80 -53.15 25.62
CA ALA A 13 -10.01 -52.36 26.57
C ALA A 13 -8.72 -53.08 27.00
N LYS A 14 -7.64 -52.32 27.30
CA LYS A 14 -6.89 -52.38 28.58
C LYS A 14 -5.69 -51.42 28.64
N LYS A 15 -5.33 -51.05 29.87
CA LYS A 15 -4.25 -50.11 30.27
C LYS A 15 -3.00 -50.94 30.75
N PRO A 16 -1.98 -50.39 31.44
CA PRO A 16 -0.57 -50.43 31.00
C PRO A 16 0.35 -51.36 31.81
N ALA A 17 1.53 -51.71 31.26
CA ALA A 17 2.64 -52.38 31.95
C ALA A 17 3.92 -52.28 31.10
N ALA A 18 5.16 -52.35 31.60
CA ALA A 18 5.69 -52.15 32.95
C ALA A 18 7.23 -51.93 32.85
N LYS A 19 7.85 -51.35 33.89
CA LYS A 19 9.32 -51.20 34.00
C LYS A 19 10.00 -52.58 34.05
N LYS A 20 11.18 -52.72 33.42
CA LYS A 20 12.09 -53.86 33.63
C LYS A 20 13.22 -53.51 34.63
N PRO A 21 13.81 -54.50 35.33
CA PRO A 21 14.29 -54.27 36.69
C PRO A 21 15.82 -54.19 36.83
N VAL A 22 16.23 -53.61 37.95
CA VAL A 22 17.59 -53.74 38.51
C VAL A 22 17.86 -55.19 38.88
N GLN A 23 19.07 -55.68 38.60
CA GLN A 23 19.62 -56.89 39.24
C GLN A 23 20.97 -56.58 39.88
N ARG A 24 21.17 -57.14 41.08
CA ARG A 24 22.42 -57.09 41.85
C ARG A 24 22.64 -58.45 42.51
N PRO A 25 23.79 -59.07 42.30
CA PRO A 25 24.43 -59.91 43.32
C PRO A 25 25.94 -59.58 43.42
N ALA A 26 26.67 -59.94 44.46
CA ALA A 26 26.30 -60.30 45.84
C ALA A 26 27.50 -59.97 46.74
N VAL A 27 27.26 -59.67 48.02
CA VAL A 27 28.33 -59.52 49.02
C VAL A 27 28.69 -60.91 49.58
N ARG A 28 29.96 -61.31 49.49
CA ARG A 28 30.50 -62.45 50.26
C ARG A 28 31.47 -61.94 51.32
N LYS A 29 31.13 -62.19 52.60
CA LYS A 29 31.98 -61.89 53.76
C LYS A 29 32.91 -63.07 54.05
N THR A 30 34.19 -62.78 54.33
CA THR A 30 35.02 -63.54 55.29
C THR A 30 36.20 -62.67 55.73
N ALA A 31 36.39 -62.54 57.04
CA ALA A 31 37.59 -62.07 57.73
C ALA A 31 37.96 -63.16 58.77
N PRO A 32 39.03 -63.06 59.61
CA PRO A 32 40.10 -62.04 59.66
C PRO A 32 41.54 -62.62 59.78
N LYS A 33 42.56 -61.78 59.64
CA LYS A 33 43.78 -61.81 60.49
C LYS A 33 44.59 -60.50 60.36
N GLN A 34 45.02 -59.98 61.51
CA GLN A 34 45.92 -58.84 61.75
C GLN A 34 47.30 -59.37 62.23
N PRO A 35 48.32 -58.52 62.48
CA PRO A 35 48.68 -57.25 61.82
C PRO A 35 50.20 -57.19 61.47
N GLU A 36 50.63 -56.16 60.74
CA GLU A 36 52.04 -55.72 60.68
C GLU A 36 52.08 -54.18 60.75
N HIS A 37 52.21 -53.64 61.97
CA HIS A 37 52.29 -52.20 62.23
C HIS A 37 53.71 -51.68 61.94
N GLY A 38 54.05 -51.49 60.65
CA GLY A 38 55.41 -51.09 60.25
C GLY A 38 55.52 -49.99 59.18
N LYS A 39 54.42 -49.36 58.76
CA LYS A 39 54.40 -48.39 57.64
C LYS A 39 53.52 -47.15 57.85
N LEU A 40 53.11 -46.86 59.09
CA LEU A 40 52.21 -45.72 59.37
C LEU A 40 52.96 -44.41 59.67
N TYR A 41 54.23 -44.48 60.08
CA TYR A 41 55.05 -43.30 60.42
C TYR A 41 55.67 -42.62 59.20
N ASP A 42 55.98 -43.34 58.12
CA ASP A 42 56.57 -42.76 56.91
C ASP A 42 55.58 -41.98 56.03
N VAL A 43 54.27 -42.15 56.25
CA VAL A 43 53.21 -41.43 55.52
C VAL A 43 52.91 -40.06 56.14
N LEU A 44 53.20 -39.86 57.43
CA LEU A 44 52.84 -38.63 58.15
C LEU A 44 53.80 -37.44 57.91
N ASN A 45 55.01 -37.69 57.39
CA ASN A 45 56.05 -36.68 57.17
C ASN A 45 56.38 -36.43 55.68
N ALA A 46 55.57 -36.93 54.75
CA ALA A 46 55.72 -36.65 53.33
C ALA A 46 55.20 -35.23 53.00
N GLN A 47 56.10 -34.25 52.91
CA GLN A 47 55.79 -32.91 52.39
C GLN A 47 55.24 -33.02 50.95
N PRO A 48 54.17 -32.29 50.59
CA PRO A 48 53.61 -32.36 49.25
C PRO A 48 54.58 -31.75 48.23
N LYS A 49 55.13 -32.60 47.36
CA LYS A 49 55.85 -32.17 46.17
C LYS A 49 54.86 -31.46 45.22
N PRO A 50 55.19 -30.31 44.61
CA PRO A 50 54.30 -29.68 43.65
C PRO A 50 54.07 -30.61 42.46
N GLU A 51 52.84 -31.11 42.32
CA GLU A 51 52.43 -31.89 41.16
C GLU A 51 52.01 -30.91 40.06
N GLU A 52 52.87 -30.76 39.05
CA GLU A 52 52.61 -29.87 37.92
C GLU A 52 51.36 -30.34 37.19
N ALA A 53 50.29 -29.53 37.25
CA ALA A 53 49.07 -29.80 36.51
C ALA A 53 49.39 -29.88 35.01
N PRO A 54 48.86 -30.88 34.27
CA PRO A 54 49.12 -31.01 32.84
C PRO A 54 48.59 -29.77 32.11
N GLN A 55 49.52 -28.95 31.61
CA GLN A 55 49.20 -27.76 30.82
C GLN A 55 48.63 -28.17 29.46
N THR A 56 47.33 -28.47 29.42
CA THR A 56 46.60 -28.53 28.16
C THR A 56 46.75 -27.18 27.44
N PRO A 57 46.91 -27.15 26.10
CA PRO A 57 47.20 -25.93 25.37
C PRO A 57 45.97 -25.00 25.28
N VAL A 58 45.65 -24.34 26.39
CA VAL A 58 44.55 -23.35 26.54
C VAL A 58 44.58 -22.29 25.45
N ARG A 59 45.77 -21.91 24.97
CA ARG A 59 45.97 -20.99 23.84
C ARG A 59 45.24 -21.43 22.56
N ASN A 60 45.21 -22.72 22.24
CA ASN A 60 44.57 -23.21 21.01
C ASN A 60 43.05 -23.25 21.12
N VAL A 61 42.50 -23.50 22.32
CA VAL A 61 41.06 -23.43 22.57
C VAL A 61 40.59 -21.97 22.61
N MET A 62 41.35 -21.07 23.23
CA MET A 62 41.08 -19.64 23.24
C MET A 62 41.11 -19.03 21.84
N LEU A 63 42.13 -19.33 21.00
CA LEU A 63 42.14 -18.87 19.60
C LEU A 63 40.96 -19.43 18.81
N ARG A 64 40.62 -20.72 18.96
CA ARG A 64 39.48 -21.32 18.25
C ARG A 64 38.16 -20.66 18.63
N ASN A 65 37.93 -20.42 19.92
CA ASN A 65 36.73 -19.73 20.40
C ASN A 65 36.68 -18.27 19.94
N ALA A 66 37.82 -17.57 19.87
CA ALA A 66 37.91 -16.21 19.32
C ALA A 66 37.59 -16.17 17.82
N VAL A 67 38.07 -17.14 17.03
CA VAL A 67 37.74 -17.25 15.60
C VAL A 67 36.25 -17.56 15.41
N THR A 68 35.66 -18.46 16.20
CA THR A 68 34.20 -18.71 16.17
C THR A 68 33.42 -17.44 16.54
N GLY A 69 33.86 -16.69 17.56
CA GLY A 69 33.25 -15.40 17.91
C GLY A 69 33.32 -14.38 16.77
N MET A 70 34.48 -14.26 16.11
CA MET A 70 34.65 -13.36 14.96
C MET A 70 33.71 -13.72 13.80
N ILE A 71 33.56 -15.01 13.48
CA ILE A 71 32.64 -15.51 12.45
C ILE A 71 31.18 -15.18 12.82
N LEU A 72 30.79 -15.38 14.08
CA LEU A 72 29.45 -15.04 14.56
C LEU A 72 29.16 -13.52 14.48
N THR A 73 30.13 -12.67 14.81
CA THR A 73 30.00 -11.22 14.66
C THR A 73 29.81 -10.82 13.19
N VAL A 74 30.59 -11.38 12.26
CA VAL A 74 30.46 -11.09 10.82
C VAL A 74 29.09 -11.54 10.30
N LEU A 75 28.64 -12.74 10.67
CA LEU A 75 27.29 -13.24 10.33
C LEU A 75 26.18 -12.36 10.92
N SER A 76 26.35 -11.84 12.14
CA SER A 76 25.40 -10.93 12.77
C SER A 76 25.31 -9.59 12.01
N CYS A 77 26.44 -9.01 11.60
CA CYS A 77 26.44 -7.79 10.77
C CYS A 77 25.72 -7.99 9.43
N ILE A 78 25.95 -9.12 8.75
CA ILE A 78 25.27 -9.47 7.49
C ILE A 78 23.77 -9.68 7.73
N GLY A 79 23.40 -10.34 8.83
CA GLY A 79 22.00 -10.55 9.23
C GLY A 79 21.27 -9.24 9.50
N ILE A 80 21.88 -8.31 10.25
CA ILE A 80 21.31 -6.98 10.53
C ILE A 80 21.16 -6.18 9.23
N TRP A 81 22.17 -6.19 8.35
CA TRP A 81 22.10 -5.52 7.05
C TRP A 81 20.95 -6.05 6.17
N SER A 82 20.80 -7.38 6.11
CA SER A 82 19.69 -8.03 5.40
C SER A 82 18.34 -7.64 6.00
N LEU A 83 18.23 -7.61 7.34
CA LEU A 83 17.00 -7.24 8.05
C LEU A 83 16.61 -5.77 7.82
N VAL A 84 17.58 -4.85 7.69
CA VAL A 84 17.32 -3.44 7.35
C VAL A 84 16.77 -3.31 5.92
N GLN A 85 17.39 -3.97 4.95
CA GLN A 85 16.95 -3.89 3.55
C GLN A 85 15.59 -4.59 3.35
N GLN A 86 15.40 -5.78 3.96
CA GLN A 86 14.14 -6.51 3.90
C GLN A 86 13.03 -5.81 4.71
N GLY A 87 13.39 -5.14 5.81
CA GLY A 87 12.47 -4.28 6.57
C GLY A 87 11.97 -3.11 5.75
N ARG A 88 12.86 -2.37 5.05
CA ARG A 88 12.46 -1.30 4.12
C ARG A 88 11.49 -1.80 3.06
N ASN A 89 11.78 -2.94 2.43
CA ASN A 89 10.92 -3.52 1.40
C ASN A 89 9.57 -3.99 1.98
N TYR A 90 9.55 -4.54 3.19
CA TYR A 90 8.32 -4.97 3.88
C TYR A 90 7.43 -3.78 4.29
N TYR A 91 8.02 -2.67 4.76
CA TYR A 91 7.28 -1.44 5.05
C TYR A 91 6.67 -0.82 3.78
N GLN A 92 7.39 -0.85 2.65
CA GLN A 92 6.86 -0.36 1.37
C GLN A 92 5.79 -1.32 0.79
N GLN A 93 5.96 -2.64 0.88
CA GLN A 93 4.94 -3.61 0.44
C GLN A 93 3.64 -3.48 1.23
N LYS A 94 3.70 -3.29 2.56
CA LYS A 94 2.49 -3.08 3.37
C LYS A 94 1.76 -1.77 3.09
N ARG A 95 2.43 -0.79 2.45
CA ARG A 95 1.80 0.44 1.98
C ARG A 95 0.97 0.20 0.71
N ALA A 96 1.39 -0.74 -0.14
CA ALA A 96 0.75 -1.04 -1.42
C ALA A 96 -0.54 -1.88 -1.32
N GLU A 97 -0.88 -2.42 -0.14
CA GLU A 97 -2.03 -3.32 0.07
C GLU A 97 -3.10 -2.75 1.03
N ASP A 98 -3.07 -1.45 1.33
CA ASP A 98 -4.15 -0.80 2.08
C ASP A 98 -5.37 -0.57 1.15
N PRO A 99 -6.51 -1.25 1.36
CA PRO A 99 -7.68 -1.09 0.50
C PRO A 99 -8.25 0.34 0.56
N TYR A 100 -8.02 1.07 1.65
CA TYR A 100 -8.42 2.48 1.75
C TYR A 100 -7.59 3.34 0.79
N GLN A 101 -6.27 3.16 0.76
CA GLN A 101 -5.39 3.89 -0.16
C GLN A 101 -5.72 3.55 -1.62
N SER A 102 -5.96 2.26 -1.95
CA SER A 102 -6.35 1.88 -3.31
C SER A 102 -7.66 2.57 -3.76
N ALA A 103 -8.69 2.59 -2.89
CA ALA A 103 -9.96 3.25 -3.19
C ALA A 103 -9.85 4.78 -3.26
N MET A 104 -9.05 5.41 -2.38
CA MET A 104 -8.76 6.85 -2.43
C MET A 104 -7.97 7.23 -3.69
N THR A 105 -6.98 6.42 -4.11
CA THR A 105 -6.22 6.61 -5.35
C THR A 105 -7.13 6.53 -6.57
N GLN A 106 -8.04 5.54 -6.63
CA GLN A 106 -9.08 5.46 -7.67
C GLN A 106 -10.06 6.65 -7.63
N CYS A 107 -10.37 7.16 -6.43
CA CYS A 107 -11.19 8.37 -6.27
C CYS A 107 -10.50 9.60 -6.89
N ILE A 108 -9.20 9.77 -6.62
CA ILE A 108 -8.37 10.93 -7.02
C ILE A 108 -7.94 10.88 -8.50
N LEU A 109 -7.73 9.68 -9.07
CA LEU A 109 -7.15 9.47 -10.40
C LEU A 109 -7.74 10.36 -11.52
N PRO A 110 -9.06 10.57 -11.65
CA PRO A 110 -9.62 11.46 -12.67
C PRO A 110 -9.14 12.91 -12.60
N LEU A 111 -8.91 13.42 -11.39
CA LEU A 111 -8.43 14.79 -11.16
C LEU A 111 -6.91 14.91 -11.39
N ALA A 112 -6.16 13.86 -11.07
CA ALA A 112 -4.73 13.79 -11.38
C ALA A 112 -4.48 13.68 -12.90
N VAL A 113 -5.32 12.91 -13.62
CA VAL A 113 -5.23 12.75 -15.09
C VAL A 113 -5.48 14.06 -15.83
N MET A 114 -6.43 14.89 -15.38
CA MET A 114 -6.70 16.20 -16.00
C MET A 114 -5.78 17.34 -15.55
N ASP A 115 -4.89 17.07 -14.59
CA ASP A 115 -4.12 18.08 -13.85
C ASP A 115 -4.99 19.23 -13.28
N ALA A 116 -5.96 18.84 -12.44
CA ALA A 116 -6.95 19.76 -11.88
C ALA A 116 -6.29 20.89 -11.06
N HIS A 117 -6.83 22.10 -11.21
CA HIS A 117 -6.45 23.26 -10.39
C HIS A 117 -7.05 23.15 -8.98
N SER A 118 -6.49 23.88 -8.01
CA SER A 118 -7.05 23.99 -6.66
C SER A 118 -8.50 24.49 -6.67
N PHE A 119 -9.33 23.94 -5.78
CA PHE A 119 -10.71 24.40 -5.53
C PHE A 119 -11.10 24.12 -4.07
N ALA A 120 -11.87 25.03 -3.47
CA ALA A 120 -12.33 24.91 -2.09
C ALA A 120 -13.61 24.06 -1.97
N SER A 121 -14.48 24.12 -2.98
CA SER A 121 -15.71 23.34 -3.12
C SER A 121 -15.87 22.84 -4.57
N PRO A 122 -16.54 21.69 -4.83
CA PRO A 122 -16.81 21.24 -6.19
C PRO A 122 -17.82 22.15 -6.94
N ASP A 123 -18.46 23.09 -6.24
CA ASP A 123 -19.28 24.13 -6.85
C ASP A 123 -18.45 25.25 -7.49
N ASP A 124 -17.20 25.44 -7.09
CA ASP A 124 -16.28 26.45 -7.65
C ASP A 124 -15.75 26.06 -9.04
N LEU A 125 -15.84 24.76 -9.38
CA LEU A 125 -15.42 24.22 -10.68
C LEU A 125 -16.25 24.80 -11.83
N SER A 126 -15.60 25.13 -12.95
CA SER A 126 -16.31 25.45 -14.19
C SER A 126 -17.07 24.23 -14.72
N ASP A 127 -18.15 24.44 -15.47
CA ASP A 127 -18.92 23.36 -16.07
C ASP A 127 -18.05 22.45 -16.98
N GLU A 128 -17.05 23.02 -17.67
CA GLU A 128 -16.07 22.26 -18.46
C GLU A 128 -15.14 21.42 -17.58
N ALA A 129 -14.59 21.97 -16.50
CA ALA A 129 -13.74 21.22 -15.58
C ALA A 129 -14.52 20.08 -14.91
N PHE A 130 -15.74 20.36 -14.43
CA PHE A 130 -16.62 19.35 -13.85
C PHE A 130 -16.97 18.24 -14.85
N LEU A 131 -17.37 18.58 -16.09
CA LEU A 131 -17.69 17.60 -17.14
C LEU A 131 -16.47 16.76 -17.52
N THR A 132 -15.28 17.37 -17.61
CA THR A 132 -14.04 16.66 -17.93
C THR A 132 -13.67 15.67 -16.81
N ALA A 133 -13.83 16.06 -15.55
CA ALA A 133 -13.60 15.19 -14.40
C ALA A 133 -14.62 14.05 -14.35
N ALA A 134 -15.87 14.33 -14.69
CA ALA A 134 -16.95 13.35 -14.77
C ALA A 134 -16.73 12.30 -15.87
N ILE A 135 -16.24 12.72 -17.05
CA ILE A 135 -15.85 11.80 -18.13
C ILE A 135 -14.67 10.92 -17.69
N TRP A 136 -13.61 11.50 -17.11
CA TRP A 136 -12.48 10.71 -16.63
C TRP A 136 -12.85 9.76 -15.50
N ALA A 137 -13.73 10.16 -14.57
CA ALA A 137 -14.25 9.27 -13.53
C ALA A 137 -15.02 8.08 -14.14
N PHE A 138 -15.89 8.35 -15.11
CA PHE A 138 -16.61 7.30 -15.84
C PHE A 138 -15.67 6.35 -16.60
N ILE A 139 -14.58 6.87 -17.19
CA ILE A 139 -13.52 6.07 -17.83
C ILE A 139 -12.78 5.19 -16.81
N THR A 140 -12.27 5.78 -15.72
CA THR A 140 -11.47 5.06 -14.72
C THR A 140 -12.26 4.01 -13.94
N ASP A 141 -13.56 4.24 -13.77
CA ASP A 141 -14.47 3.30 -13.09
C ASP A 141 -14.89 2.14 -14.01
N GLY A 142 -14.41 2.10 -15.26
CA GLY A 142 -14.67 1.04 -16.23
C GLY A 142 -16.01 1.13 -16.96
N GLY A 143 -16.71 2.27 -16.85
CA GLY A 143 -18.08 2.44 -17.35
C GLY A 143 -18.25 2.25 -18.86
N LEU A 144 -17.18 2.34 -19.66
CA LEU A 144 -17.24 2.08 -21.10
C LEU A 144 -17.52 0.61 -21.44
N ALA A 145 -17.26 -0.32 -20.52
CA ALA A 145 -17.52 -1.75 -20.75
C ALA A 145 -19.01 -2.08 -20.98
N ASP A 146 -19.92 -1.23 -20.48
CA ASP A 146 -21.37 -1.37 -20.64
C ASP A 146 -21.88 -0.84 -21.99
N TYR A 147 -21.04 -0.19 -22.80
CA TYR A 147 -21.43 0.49 -24.04
C TYR A 147 -20.78 -0.15 -25.27
N PRO A 148 -21.53 -0.36 -26.37
CA PRO A 148 -20.95 -0.87 -27.61
C PRO A 148 -19.95 0.13 -28.19
N SER A 149 -18.79 -0.39 -28.62
CA SER A 149 -17.78 0.36 -29.36
C SER A 149 -18.02 0.22 -30.86
N GLU A 150 -18.42 1.30 -31.50
CA GLU A 150 -18.58 1.42 -32.95
C GLU A 150 -17.35 2.14 -33.52
N THR A 151 -16.46 1.42 -34.21
CA THR A 151 -15.21 1.98 -34.79
C THR A 151 -14.35 2.70 -33.73
N ASP A 152 -13.98 1.99 -32.68
CA ASP A 152 -13.21 2.48 -31.52
C ASP A 152 -13.82 3.65 -30.73
N LEU A 153 -15.10 4.00 -30.98
CA LEU A 153 -15.85 5.03 -30.27
C LEU A 153 -17.09 4.44 -29.58
N CYS A 154 -17.29 4.78 -28.31
CA CYS A 154 -18.48 4.48 -27.53
C CYS A 154 -19.36 5.73 -27.40
N THR A 155 -20.67 5.60 -27.66
CA THR A 155 -21.65 6.67 -27.46
C THR A 155 -22.27 6.57 -26.07
N VAL A 156 -21.95 7.51 -25.18
CA VAL A 156 -22.37 7.49 -23.77
C VAL A 156 -23.33 8.66 -23.47
N PRO A 157 -24.57 8.40 -23.00
CA PRO A 157 -25.52 9.46 -22.65
C PRO A 157 -24.96 10.44 -21.62
N ALA A 158 -25.10 11.75 -21.86
CA ALA A 158 -24.54 12.78 -20.98
C ALA A 158 -25.11 12.72 -19.55
N LYS A 159 -26.34 12.21 -19.38
CA LYS A 159 -26.94 11.96 -18.06
C LYS A 159 -26.13 10.97 -17.22
N THR A 160 -25.55 9.94 -17.83
CA THR A 160 -24.72 8.94 -17.13
C THR A 160 -23.42 9.58 -16.64
N ILE A 161 -22.78 10.38 -17.50
CA ILE A 161 -21.55 11.12 -17.18
C ILE A 161 -21.81 12.12 -16.05
N ILE A 162 -22.85 12.95 -16.13
CA ILE A 162 -23.21 13.90 -15.06
C ILE A 162 -23.50 13.16 -13.74
N ALA A 163 -24.14 11.99 -13.79
CA ALA A 163 -24.37 11.17 -12.60
C ALA A 163 -23.06 10.64 -11.98
N ALA A 164 -22.08 10.23 -12.80
CA ALA A 164 -20.76 9.82 -12.33
C ALA A 164 -19.99 10.99 -11.67
N GLY A 165 -20.03 12.18 -12.27
CA GLY A 165 -19.46 13.40 -11.68
C GLY A 165 -20.10 13.76 -10.34
N ASN A 166 -21.44 13.81 -10.29
CA ASN A 166 -22.19 14.08 -9.06
C ASN A 166 -21.90 13.03 -7.97
N ALA A 167 -21.75 11.74 -8.33
CA ALA A 167 -21.35 10.70 -7.39
C ALA A 167 -19.94 10.91 -6.84
N ARG A 168 -18.98 11.36 -7.69
CA ARG A 168 -17.57 11.62 -7.34
C ARG A 168 -17.37 12.87 -6.47
N PHE A 169 -18.18 13.90 -6.65
CA PHE A 169 -18.08 15.16 -5.91
C PHE A 169 -19.11 15.29 -4.78
N GLY A 170 -20.07 14.38 -4.66
CA GLY A 170 -21.16 14.47 -3.69
C GLY A 170 -22.16 15.60 -3.94
N THR A 171 -22.09 16.23 -5.12
CA THR A 171 -22.96 17.34 -5.52
C THR A 171 -24.15 16.86 -6.35
N ASN A 172 -25.05 17.78 -6.70
CA ASN A 172 -26.17 17.55 -7.62
C ASN A 172 -26.22 18.66 -8.66
N ARG A 173 -25.08 18.89 -9.33
CA ARG A 173 -24.95 19.90 -10.39
C ARG A 173 -25.53 19.36 -11.70
N THR A 174 -26.09 20.28 -12.49
CA THR A 174 -26.57 20.04 -13.85
C THR A 174 -25.82 20.98 -14.80
N PRO A 175 -24.55 20.68 -15.14
CA PRO A 175 -23.74 21.53 -16.00
C PRO A 175 -24.30 21.57 -17.43
N THR A 176 -23.97 22.63 -18.16
CA THR A 176 -24.34 22.77 -19.57
C THR A 176 -23.49 21.83 -20.43
N CYS A 177 -24.10 20.81 -21.04
CA CYS A 177 -23.38 19.88 -21.91
C CYS A 177 -22.84 20.59 -23.16
N GLN A 178 -21.53 20.50 -23.35
CA GLN A 178 -20.80 21.03 -24.50
C GLN A 178 -19.64 20.09 -24.87
N THR A 179 -19.11 20.24 -26.09
CA THR A 179 -17.83 19.61 -26.47
C THR A 179 -16.73 20.23 -25.62
N ILE A 180 -15.92 19.40 -24.97
CA ILE A 180 -14.91 19.82 -23.98
C ILE A 180 -13.53 19.27 -24.34
N GLY A 181 -12.48 19.98 -23.94
CA GLY A 181 -11.09 19.55 -24.11
C GLY A 181 -10.24 20.49 -24.96
N PHE A 182 -9.01 20.71 -24.47
CA PHE A 182 -8.03 21.65 -25.00
C PHE A 182 -7.54 21.26 -26.39
N THR A 183 -7.02 22.23 -27.15
CA THR A 183 -6.55 22.07 -28.53
C THR A 183 -5.46 21.01 -28.68
N ASP A 184 -4.60 20.85 -27.66
CA ASP A 184 -3.47 19.93 -27.64
C ASP A 184 -3.72 18.68 -26.75
N SER A 185 -4.97 18.41 -26.38
CA SER A 185 -5.36 17.27 -25.52
C SER A 185 -6.45 16.40 -26.15
N ILE A 186 -6.86 15.34 -25.45
CA ILE A 186 -8.07 14.58 -25.82
C ILE A 186 -9.27 15.53 -25.74
N ARG A 187 -10.08 15.53 -26.81
CA ARG A 187 -11.33 16.29 -26.92
C ARG A 187 -12.51 15.33 -26.95
N PHE A 188 -13.48 15.55 -26.06
CA PHE A 188 -14.70 14.76 -25.97
C PHE A 188 -15.83 15.50 -26.68
N TYR A 189 -16.31 14.94 -27.79
CA TYR A 189 -17.33 15.54 -28.63
C TYR A 189 -18.72 15.28 -28.05
N PHE A 190 -19.53 16.33 -27.95
CA PHE A 190 -20.93 16.25 -27.55
C PHE A 190 -21.85 16.27 -28.77
N ASP A 191 -22.66 15.22 -28.92
CA ASP A 191 -23.76 15.16 -29.88
C ASP A 191 -25.03 15.71 -29.22
N ALA A 192 -25.49 16.87 -29.70
CA ALA A 192 -26.68 17.55 -29.20
C ALA A 192 -28.01 16.91 -29.63
N GLU A 193 -28.03 16.14 -30.73
CA GLU A 193 -29.22 15.40 -31.19
C GLU A 193 -29.44 14.16 -30.31
N GLN A 194 -28.38 13.40 -30.07
CA GLN A 194 -28.40 12.19 -29.22
C GLN A 194 -28.28 12.49 -27.72
N LYS A 195 -27.85 13.71 -27.35
CA LYS A 195 -27.54 14.12 -25.95
C LYS A 195 -26.52 13.21 -25.30
N ALA A 196 -25.48 12.87 -26.06
CA ALA A 196 -24.46 11.89 -25.71
C ALA A 196 -23.06 12.43 -26.01
N TYR A 197 -22.06 11.90 -25.31
CA TYR A 197 -20.65 12.11 -25.61
C TYR A 197 -20.12 10.94 -26.43
N LEU A 198 -19.29 11.25 -27.42
CA LEU A 198 -18.48 10.26 -28.13
C LEU A 198 -17.14 10.15 -27.40
N LEU A 199 -16.93 9.00 -26.76
CA LEU A 199 -15.70 8.68 -26.04
C LEU A 199 -14.90 7.62 -26.81
N PRO A 200 -13.56 7.68 -26.87
CA PRO A 200 -12.76 6.55 -27.35
C PRO A 200 -12.94 5.33 -26.43
N SER A 201 -13.00 4.13 -26.99
CA SER A 201 -13.21 2.88 -26.23
C SER A 201 -11.98 2.44 -25.43
N ASP A 202 -10.77 2.79 -25.89
CA ASP A 202 -9.49 2.60 -25.20
C ASP A 202 -8.71 3.94 -25.17
N PRO A 203 -9.06 4.88 -24.26
CA PRO A 203 -8.38 6.18 -24.13
C PRO A 203 -6.95 6.01 -23.61
N LYS A 204 -5.96 6.09 -24.52
CA LYS A 204 -4.54 6.12 -24.13
C LYS A 204 -4.12 7.54 -23.81
N TYR A 205 -3.82 7.81 -22.55
CA TYR A 205 -3.39 9.12 -22.08
C TYR A 205 -2.30 8.98 -21.03
N PHE A 206 -1.11 9.50 -21.34
CA PHE A 206 0.04 9.53 -20.43
C PHE A 206 -0.11 10.70 -19.45
N GLY A 207 -0.91 10.47 -18.40
CA GLY A 207 -1.20 11.46 -17.36
C GLY A 207 -0.29 11.34 -16.13
N TYR A 208 -0.72 11.98 -15.04
CA TYR A 208 -0.16 11.75 -13.71
C TYR A 208 -0.86 10.58 -13.01
N LEU A 209 -0.08 9.68 -12.44
CA LEU A 209 -0.54 8.65 -11.51
C LEU A 209 -0.36 9.18 -10.08
N PRO A 210 -1.44 9.32 -9.30
CA PRO A 210 -1.37 9.70 -7.90
C PRO A 210 -0.94 8.50 -7.03
N ASP A 211 0.00 8.73 -6.12
CA ASP A 211 0.44 7.79 -5.10
C ASP A 211 0.28 8.43 -3.71
N ILE A 212 -0.51 7.82 -2.83
CA ILE A 212 -0.89 8.39 -1.54
C ILE A 212 0.28 8.26 -0.56
N THR A 213 0.81 9.41 -0.14
CA THR A 213 1.91 9.46 0.81
C THR A 213 1.38 9.30 2.24
N SER A 214 0.27 9.93 2.59
CA SER A 214 -0.38 9.77 3.88
C SER A 214 -1.85 10.21 3.84
N TYR A 215 -2.63 9.78 4.82
CA TYR A 215 -3.94 10.36 5.08
C TYR A 215 -4.17 10.52 6.58
N THR A 216 -4.96 11.52 6.97
CA THR A 216 -5.41 11.75 8.34
C THR A 216 -6.93 11.84 8.35
N GLU A 217 -7.58 11.02 9.15
CA GLU A 217 -9.02 11.10 9.39
C GLU A 217 -9.32 12.03 10.57
N LYS A 218 -10.31 12.91 10.40
CA LYS A 218 -10.87 13.73 11.47
C LYS A 218 -12.36 13.95 11.23
N ASP A 219 -13.19 13.54 12.19
CA ASP A 219 -14.65 13.77 12.19
C ASP A 219 -15.35 13.26 10.90
N GLY A 220 -14.86 12.17 10.30
CA GLY A 220 -15.37 11.59 9.04
C GLY A 220 -14.85 12.27 7.76
N ILE A 221 -13.99 13.27 7.89
CA ILE A 221 -13.30 13.95 6.79
C ILE A 221 -11.85 13.43 6.73
N TYR A 222 -11.37 13.13 5.54
CA TYR A 222 -10.04 12.59 5.29
C TYR A 222 -9.18 13.62 4.55
N THR A 223 -8.12 14.11 5.19
CA THR A 223 -7.09 14.90 4.54
C THR A 223 -6.04 13.93 3.97
N VAL A 224 -5.96 13.83 2.65
CA VAL A 224 -5.10 12.88 1.92
C VAL A 224 -3.99 13.65 1.21
N HIS A 225 -2.74 13.28 1.48
CA HIS A 225 -1.58 13.78 0.75
C HIS A 225 -1.26 12.81 -0.40
N ALA A 226 -1.29 13.32 -1.63
CA ALA A 226 -0.99 12.55 -2.84
C ALA A 226 0.23 13.14 -3.57
N SER A 227 1.18 12.27 -3.90
CA SER A 227 2.34 12.59 -4.73
C SER A 227 2.09 12.15 -6.17
N TYR A 228 2.38 13.00 -7.15
CA TYR A 228 2.15 12.69 -8.56
C TYR A 228 3.44 12.23 -9.23
N ARG A 229 3.34 11.13 -9.98
CA ARG A 229 4.38 10.66 -10.89
C ARG A 229 3.83 10.64 -12.32
N PRO A 230 4.59 11.05 -13.34
CA PRO A 230 4.18 10.86 -14.72
C PRO A 230 4.06 9.37 -15.01
N GLU A 231 3.06 8.97 -15.79
CA GLU A 231 3.00 7.62 -16.32
C GLU A 231 4.25 7.36 -17.17
N GLN A 232 4.91 6.24 -16.91
CA GLN A 232 6.10 5.82 -17.66
C GLN A 232 5.85 4.48 -18.34
N PRO A 233 6.33 4.31 -19.59
CA PRO A 233 6.25 3.02 -20.25
C PRO A 233 7.11 1.99 -19.51
N SER A 234 6.67 0.73 -19.52
CA SER A 234 7.25 -0.38 -18.74
C SER A 234 8.73 -0.70 -18.97
N TRP A 235 9.36 -0.10 -19.99
CA TRP A 235 10.79 -0.20 -20.27
C TRP A 235 11.65 0.90 -19.63
N TYR A 236 11.04 1.94 -19.04
CA TYR A 236 11.76 3.00 -18.32
C TYR A 236 12.12 2.56 -16.89
N PRO A 237 13.27 2.96 -16.31
CA PRO A 237 13.62 2.61 -14.93
C PRO A 237 12.55 3.05 -13.91
N SER A 238 12.20 2.11 -13.02
CA SER A 238 11.00 2.05 -12.15
C SER A 238 10.74 3.21 -11.17
N GLU A 239 11.53 4.27 -11.15
CA GLU A 239 11.41 5.40 -10.21
C GLU A 239 11.29 6.72 -10.98
N ALA A 240 10.10 6.94 -11.54
CA ALA A 240 9.66 8.27 -11.96
C ALA A 240 9.79 9.24 -10.76
N PRO A 241 10.42 10.41 -10.92
CA PRO A 241 10.47 11.40 -9.85
C PRO A 241 9.06 11.86 -9.48
N ILE A 242 8.86 12.20 -8.20
CA ILE A 242 7.67 12.93 -7.78
C ILE A 242 7.77 14.33 -8.41
N VAL A 243 6.74 14.72 -9.16
CA VAL A 243 6.69 16.01 -9.89
C VAL A 243 5.92 17.06 -9.10
N ARG A 244 4.84 16.65 -8.41
CA ARG A 244 3.96 17.52 -7.62
C ARG A 244 3.50 16.78 -6.36
N GLU A 245 3.28 17.52 -5.28
CA GLU A 245 2.54 17.05 -4.10
C GLU A 245 1.23 17.83 -4.02
N THR A 246 0.14 17.16 -3.66
CA THR A 246 -1.22 17.72 -3.63
C THR A 246 -1.93 17.24 -2.37
N ILE A 247 -2.86 18.06 -1.86
CA ILE A 247 -3.68 17.77 -0.70
C ILE A 247 -5.14 17.71 -1.11
N TYR A 248 -5.76 16.58 -0.84
CA TYR A 248 -7.18 16.33 -1.08
C TYR A 248 -7.95 16.31 0.23
N THR A 249 -9.14 16.91 0.24
CA THR A 249 -10.13 16.68 1.29
C THR A 249 -11.19 15.73 0.75
N LEU A 250 -11.27 14.53 1.30
CA LEU A 250 -12.25 13.51 0.93
C LEU A 250 -13.27 13.28 2.06
N THR A 251 -14.43 12.76 1.69
CA THR A 251 -15.42 12.19 2.64
C THR A 251 -15.92 10.84 2.13
N GLN A 252 -16.36 9.97 3.04
CA GLN A 252 -16.92 8.67 2.69
C GLN A 252 -18.45 8.70 2.85
N SER A 253 -19.17 8.59 1.73
CA SER A 253 -20.63 8.50 1.71
C SER A 253 -21.03 7.05 1.42
N GLY A 254 -21.23 6.28 2.50
CA GLY A 254 -21.52 4.86 2.43
C GLY A 254 -20.35 4.05 1.88
N SER A 255 -20.50 3.46 0.69
CA SER A 255 -19.45 2.71 0.00
C SER A 255 -18.56 3.56 -0.92
N THR A 256 -18.87 4.84 -1.09
CA THR A 256 -18.28 5.68 -2.15
C THR A 256 -17.48 6.84 -1.55
N TRP A 257 -16.29 7.07 -2.10
CA TRP A 257 -15.42 8.21 -1.76
C TRP A 257 -15.81 9.43 -2.59
N GLN A 258 -15.87 10.58 -1.94
CA GLN A 258 -16.27 11.86 -2.54
C GLN A 258 -15.21 12.93 -2.28
N ILE A 259 -14.93 13.73 -3.31
CA ILE A 259 -13.93 14.81 -3.26
C ILE A 259 -14.62 16.11 -2.87
N LEU A 260 -14.16 16.73 -1.78
CA LEU A 260 -14.65 18.02 -1.28
C LEU A 260 -13.77 19.19 -1.72
N SER A 261 -12.45 19.04 -1.64
CA SER A 261 -11.50 20.10 -2.03
C SER A 261 -10.19 19.52 -2.58
N LEU A 262 -9.47 20.34 -3.33
CA LEU A 262 -8.12 20.10 -3.83
C LEU A 262 -7.27 21.36 -3.57
N ASP A 263 -6.09 21.17 -2.99
CA ASP A 263 -5.03 22.16 -2.86
C ASP A 263 -3.75 21.59 -3.49
N THR A 264 -3.27 22.19 -4.58
CA THR A 264 -2.03 21.79 -5.27
C THR A 264 -0.78 22.49 -4.74
N GLY A 265 -0.91 23.42 -3.79
CA GLY A 265 0.19 24.25 -3.30
C GLY A 265 0.76 25.26 -4.31
N GLU A 266 0.25 25.27 -5.55
CA GLU A 266 0.51 26.36 -6.50
C GLU A 266 -0.28 27.60 -6.10
N PRO A 267 0.28 28.81 -6.25
CA PRO A 267 -0.48 30.03 -6.05
C PRO A 267 -1.66 30.04 -7.02
N GLU A 268 -2.86 30.30 -6.50
CA GLU A 268 -4.06 30.49 -7.31
C GLU A 268 -3.73 31.45 -8.46
N ALA A 269 -3.88 30.99 -9.70
CA ALA A 269 -3.71 31.85 -10.86
C ALA A 269 -4.74 32.97 -10.74
N GLU A 270 -4.27 34.20 -10.48
CA GLU A 270 -5.14 35.35 -10.22
C GLU A 270 -6.23 35.42 -11.28
N SER A 271 -7.47 35.26 -10.83
CA SER A 271 -8.65 35.52 -11.66
C SER A 271 -8.58 36.99 -12.04
N THR A 272 -7.99 37.24 -13.21
CA THR A 272 -7.88 38.55 -13.80
C THR A 272 -9.28 38.92 -14.25
N ALA A 273 -10.03 39.52 -13.31
CA ALA A 273 -11.31 40.12 -13.56
C ALA A 273 -11.10 41.28 -14.54
N GLU A 274 -11.19 40.96 -15.84
CA GLU A 274 -11.29 41.94 -16.92
C GLU A 274 -12.50 42.85 -16.59
N PRO A 275 -12.27 44.14 -16.27
CA PRO A 275 -13.35 45.00 -15.85
C PRO A 275 -14.25 45.27 -17.05
N ALA A 276 -15.52 44.90 -16.94
CA ALA A 276 -16.51 45.08 -18.00
C ALA A 276 -16.62 46.56 -18.41
N GLU A 277 -16.04 46.91 -19.56
CA GLU A 277 -16.25 48.23 -20.17
C GLU A 277 -17.71 48.35 -20.60
N THR A 278 -18.45 49.12 -19.80
CA THR A 278 -19.89 49.32 -19.97
C THR A 278 -20.18 50.14 -21.22
N THR A 279 -20.99 49.59 -22.11
CA THR A 279 -21.47 50.23 -23.34
C THR A 279 -22.23 51.52 -23.03
N THR A 280 -21.63 52.70 -23.30
CA THR A 280 -22.38 53.96 -23.39
C THR A 280 -22.74 54.27 -24.83
N ALA A 281 -24.01 54.01 -25.18
CA ALA A 281 -24.55 54.38 -26.48
C ALA A 281 -24.57 55.91 -26.66
N THR A 282 -24.11 56.40 -27.81
CA THR A 282 -24.41 57.76 -28.29
C THR A 282 -25.05 57.71 -29.66
N THR A 283 -26.34 58.06 -29.72
CA THR A 283 -27.11 58.21 -30.96
C THR A 283 -26.96 59.64 -31.51
N LYS A 284 -27.15 59.78 -32.84
CA LYS A 284 -27.15 61.01 -33.68
C LYS A 284 -25.77 61.33 -34.27
N LYS A 285 -25.65 61.79 -35.53
CA LYS A 285 -26.69 62.19 -36.51
C LYS A 285 -26.16 61.97 -37.94
N ALA A 286 -27.04 61.56 -38.86
CA ALA A 286 -26.75 61.69 -40.29
C ALA A 286 -26.78 63.18 -40.69
N THR A 287 -25.79 63.64 -41.45
CA THR A 287 -25.89 64.84 -42.29
C THR A 287 -25.17 64.60 -43.61
N LYS A 288 -25.87 64.95 -44.68
CA LYS A 288 -25.49 64.87 -46.10
C LYS A 288 -24.66 66.10 -46.51
N ASN A 289 -23.61 65.90 -47.30
CA ASN A 289 -23.27 66.68 -48.49
C ASN A 289 -22.11 66.02 -49.25
#